data_AF-X1L202-F1
#
_entry.id   AF-X1L202-F1
#
_cell.length_a   1.000
_cell.length_b   1.000
_cell.length_c   1.000
_cell.angle_alpha   90.00
_cell.angle_beta   90.00
_cell.angle_gamma   90.00
#
_symmetry.space_group_name_H-M   'P 1'
#
loop_
_entity.id
_entity.type
_entity.pdbx_description
1 polymer ?
#
loop_
_entity_poly.entity_id
_entity_poly.type
_entity_poly.pdbx_seq_one_letter_code
_entity_poly.pdbx_strand_id
1 'polypeptide(L)'
;MVAKFEADGLETIVAAAETITKALKQNGRVYVCGNGGSAADAQHIASELVGRFEHERKGLAAIALTTDTSVITSISNDYGFKFDKRLWDTGQQLYLVGMIDITDILN
;
A
#
# COMPACT_ATOMS: atom_id res chain seq x y z
N MET A 1 0.81 -23.11 -3.93
CA MET A 1 0.43 -21.68 -4.02
C MET A 1 -0.92 -21.46 -3.36
N VAL A 2 -2.01 -22.03 -3.89
CA VAL A 2 -3.33 -22.02 -3.24
C VAL A 2 -3.28 -22.66 -1.84
N ALA A 3 -2.67 -23.84 -1.68
CA ALA A 3 -2.54 -24.51 -0.39
C ALA A 3 -1.78 -23.73 0.71
N LYS A 4 -0.84 -22.83 0.35
CA LYS A 4 -0.11 -22.01 1.32
C LYS A 4 -0.92 -20.78 1.73
N PHE A 5 -1.63 -20.18 0.77
CA PHE A 5 -2.59 -19.13 1.05
C PHE A 5 -3.79 -19.65 1.86
N GLU A 6 -4.24 -20.88 1.61
CA GLU A 6 -5.28 -21.54 2.40
C GLU A 6 -4.82 -21.87 3.82
N ALA A 7 -3.54 -22.21 4.00
CA ALA A 7 -2.97 -22.50 5.32
C ALA A 7 -2.79 -21.23 6.18
N ASP A 8 -2.16 -20.18 5.63
CA ASP A 8 -1.67 -19.05 6.42
C ASP A 8 -2.26 -17.69 6.00
N GLY A 9 -3.05 -17.65 4.92
CA GLY A 9 -3.54 -16.41 4.32
C GLY A 9 -4.49 -15.64 5.23
N LEU A 10 -5.34 -16.34 5.99
CA LEU A 10 -6.24 -15.69 6.94
C LEU A 10 -5.46 -14.97 8.05
N GLU A 11 -4.46 -15.63 8.64
CA GLU A 11 -3.62 -15.03 9.68
C GLU A 11 -2.87 -13.80 9.16
N THR A 12 -2.35 -13.89 7.93
CA THR A 12 -1.65 -12.79 7.26
C THR A 12 -2.59 -11.59 7.01
N ILE A 13 -3.81 -11.84 6.54
CA ILE A 13 -4.81 -10.79 6.29
C ILE A 13 -5.22 -10.11 7.61
N VAL A 14 -5.47 -10.89 8.66
CA VAL A 14 -5.82 -10.38 9.99
C VAL A 14 -4.68 -9.51 10.54
N ALA A 15 -3.44 -10.00 10.50
CA ALA A 15 -2.28 -9.25 10.97
C ALA A 15 -2.08 -7.93 10.19
N ALA A 16 -2.29 -7.94 8.87
CA ALA A 16 -2.25 -6.73 8.06
C ALA A 16 -3.35 -5.73 8.45
N ALA A 17 -4.58 -6.19 8.61
CA ALA A 17 -5.72 -5.36 9.01
C ALA A 17 -5.53 -4.74 10.40
N GLU A 18 -5.01 -5.52 11.37
CA GLU A 18 -4.68 -5.03 12.72
C GLU A 18 -3.58 -3.97 12.68
N THR A 19 -2.55 -4.19 11.87
CA THR A 19 -1.43 -3.25 11.70
C THR A 19 -1.92 -1.91 11.12
N ILE A 20 -2.72 -1.96 10.06
CA ILE A 20 -3.32 -0.77 9.43
C ILE A 20 -4.24 -0.05 10.41
N THR A 21 -5.07 -0.79 11.14
CA THR A 21 -6.00 -0.22 12.12
C THR A 21 -5.25 0.49 13.25
N LYS A 22 -4.18 -0.12 13.77
CA LYS A 22 -3.33 0.47 14.81
C LYS A 22 -2.68 1.76 14.31
N ALA A 23 -2.13 1.76 13.09
CA ALA A 23 -1.52 2.93 12.48
C ALA A 23 -2.49 4.12 12.42
N LEU A 24 -3.69 3.88 11.87
CA LEU A 24 -4.72 4.91 11.70
C LEU A 24 -5.22 5.44 13.04
N LYS A 25 -5.37 4.58 14.06
CA LYS A 25 -5.73 5.00 15.43
C LYS A 25 -4.66 5.86 16.10
N GLN A 26 -3.41 5.73 15.69
CA GLN A 26 -2.28 6.52 16.19
C GLN A 26 -2.02 7.78 15.35
N ASN A 27 -3.02 8.24 14.56
CA ASN A 27 -2.90 9.33 13.58
C ASN A 27 -1.81 9.11 12.52
N GLY A 28 -1.43 7.85 12.30
CA GLY A 28 -0.57 7.45 11.20
C GLY A 28 -1.31 7.46 9.85
N ARG A 29 -0.56 7.17 8.79
CA ARG A 29 -1.06 7.15 7.41
C ARG A 29 -0.67 5.86 6.72
N VAL A 30 -1.59 5.33 5.92
CA VAL A 30 -1.36 4.14 5.08
C VAL A 30 -0.82 4.59 3.73
N TYR A 31 0.28 3.98 3.30
CA TYR A 31 0.80 4.19 1.95
C TYR A 31 0.76 2.85 1.22
N VAL A 32 0.22 2.86 0.00
CA VAL A 32 0.07 1.67 -0.82
C VAL A 32 0.84 1.87 -2.13
N CYS A 33 1.59 0.86 -2.53
CA CYS A 33 2.38 0.89 -3.76
C CYS A 33 2.38 -0.47 -4.46
N GLY A 34 2.63 -0.46 -5.77
CA GLY A 34 2.75 -1.65 -6.60
C GLY A 34 3.10 -1.26 -8.03
N ASN A 35 3.48 -2.24 -8.85
CA ASN A 35 3.75 -2.04 -10.28
C ASN A 35 2.63 -2.67 -11.12
N GLY A 36 2.42 -2.18 -12.35
CA GLY A 36 1.47 -2.78 -13.29
C GLY A 36 0.05 -2.88 -12.73
N GLY A 37 -0.53 -4.09 -12.73
CA GLY A 37 -1.86 -4.34 -12.16
C GLY A 37 -1.97 -3.98 -10.68
N SER A 38 -0.93 -4.30 -9.89
CA SER A 38 -0.88 -3.97 -8.46
C SER A 38 -0.84 -2.46 -8.20
N ALA A 39 -0.46 -1.64 -9.19
CA ALA A 39 -0.56 -0.18 -9.10
C ALA A 39 -2.02 0.30 -9.18
N ALA A 40 -2.85 -0.39 -9.97
CA ALA A 40 -4.29 -0.14 -10.06
C ALA A 40 -5.02 -0.58 -8.78
N ASP A 41 -4.61 -1.69 -8.19
CA ASP A 41 -5.13 -2.13 -6.90
C ASP A 41 -4.69 -1.17 -5.77
N ALA A 42 -3.48 -0.60 -5.84
CA ALA A 42 -2.98 0.33 -4.83
C ALA A 42 -3.82 1.61 -4.75
N GLN A 43 -4.16 2.19 -5.90
CA GLN A 43 -5.08 3.33 -5.96
C GLN A 43 -6.50 2.95 -5.54
N HIS A 44 -6.96 1.72 -5.84
CA HIS A 44 -8.28 1.26 -5.42
C HIS A 44 -8.38 1.20 -3.90
N ILE A 45 -7.45 0.52 -3.22
CA ILE A 45 -7.40 0.43 -1.75
C ILE A 45 -7.32 1.82 -1.13
N ALA A 46 -6.46 2.69 -1.65
CA ALA A 46 -6.37 4.07 -1.15
C ALA A 46 -7.70 4.82 -1.31
N SER A 47 -8.41 4.65 -2.42
CA SER A 47 -9.70 5.27 -2.67
C SER A 47 -10.80 4.80 -1.71
N GLU A 48 -10.83 3.52 -1.35
CA GLU A 48 -11.79 2.95 -0.39
C GLU A 48 -11.54 3.46 1.04
N LEU A 49 -10.26 3.65 1.40
CA LEU A 49 -9.86 4.19 2.70
C LEU A 49 -10.18 5.69 2.80
N VAL A 50 -9.75 6.49 1.81
CA VAL A 50 -9.94 7.95 1.79
C VAL A 50 -11.41 8.31 1.62
N GLY A 51 -12.09 7.64 0.69
CA GLY A 51 -13.51 7.82 0.44
C GLY A 51 -14.34 6.99 1.40
N ARG A 52 -15.14 6.09 0.83
CA ARG A 52 -16.04 5.20 1.55
C ARG A 52 -15.88 3.80 0.99
N PHE A 53 -15.88 2.83 1.89
CA PHE A 53 -16.04 1.43 1.56
C PHE A 53 -17.53 1.10 1.72
N GLU A 54 -17.91 0.24 2.68
CA GLU A 54 -19.31 -0.15 2.92
C GLU A 54 -20.11 0.80 3.82
N HIS A 55 -19.45 1.52 4.73
CA HIS A 55 -20.10 2.36 5.72
C HIS A 55 -19.76 3.84 5.56
N GLU A 56 -20.75 4.68 5.89
CA GLU A 56 -20.56 6.12 6.00
C GLU A 56 -19.67 6.44 7.20
N ARG A 57 -18.48 7.00 6.94
CA ARG A 57 -17.52 7.42 7.96
C ARG A 57 -16.65 8.55 7.43
N LYS A 58 -15.89 9.17 8.33
CA LYS A 58 -14.80 10.07 7.93
C LYS A 58 -13.77 9.30 7.11
N GLY A 59 -13.16 9.99 6.15
CA GLY A 59 -12.05 9.47 5.36
C GLY A 59 -10.87 9.08 6.25
N LEU A 60 -10.22 7.97 5.92
CA LEU A 60 -9.00 7.51 6.58
C LEU A 60 -7.78 8.02 5.82
N ALA A 61 -6.69 8.27 6.54
CA ALA A 61 -5.46 8.77 5.95
C ALA A 61 -4.77 7.66 5.15
N ALA A 62 -4.98 7.64 3.82
CA ALA A 62 -4.33 6.72 2.90
C ALA A 62 -3.86 7.42 1.61
N ILE A 63 -2.74 6.97 1.04
CA ILE A 63 -2.16 7.50 -0.21
C ILE A 63 -1.65 6.34 -1.06
N ALA A 64 -1.99 6.34 -2.35
CA ALA A 64 -1.36 5.48 -3.34
C ALA A 64 -0.15 6.20 -3.97
N LEU A 65 1.04 5.61 -3.83
CA LEU A 65 2.30 6.16 -4.36
C LEU A 65 2.46 5.95 -5.88
N THR A 66 1.41 5.50 -6.55
CA THR A 66 1.38 5.11 -7.96
C THR A 66 0.68 6.12 -8.87
N THR A 67 0.18 7.22 -8.31
CA THR A 67 -0.74 8.13 -9.00
C THR A 67 -0.07 9.43 -9.50
N ASP A 68 0.94 9.94 -8.80
CA ASP A 68 1.67 11.14 -9.23
C ASP A 68 2.76 10.78 -10.25
N THR A 69 2.38 10.84 -11.52
CA THR A 69 3.29 10.53 -12.64
C THR A 69 4.51 11.46 -12.70
N SER A 70 4.39 12.71 -12.27
CA SER A 70 5.52 13.65 -12.27
C SER A 70 6.57 13.22 -11.25
N VAL A 71 6.13 12.85 -10.05
CA VAL A 71 7.02 12.36 -8.99
C VAL A 71 7.64 11.01 -9.38
N ILE A 72 6.84 10.07 -9.90
CA ILE A 72 7.34 8.74 -10.29
C ILE A 72 8.38 8.85 -11.40
N THR A 73 8.12 9.63 -12.45
CA THR A 73 9.03 9.74 -13.60
C THR A 73 10.30 10.51 -13.26
N SER A 74 10.21 11.60 -12.51
CA SER A 74 11.41 12.37 -12.08
C SER A 74 12.31 11.54 -11.17
N ILE A 75 11.77 10.88 -10.14
CA ILE A 75 12.56 10.02 -9.25
C ILE A 75 13.19 8.86 -10.05
N SER A 76 12.43 8.22 -10.93
CA SER A 76 12.93 7.12 -11.73
C SER A 76 14.03 7.55 -12.71
N ASN A 77 13.92 8.75 -13.27
CA ASN A 77 14.92 9.33 -14.15
C ASN A 77 16.23 9.66 -13.40
N ASP A 78 16.11 10.24 -12.22
CA ASP A 78 17.25 10.80 -11.48
C ASP A 78 17.96 9.75 -10.61
N TYR A 79 17.20 8.80 -10.04
CA TYR A 79 17.70 7.83 -9.05
C TYR A 79 17.50 6.36 -9.46
N GLY A 80 16.79 6.10 -10.56
CA GLY A 80 16.42 4.77 -11.01
C GLY A 80 15.08 4.28 -10.43
N PHE A 81 14.50 3.26 -11.06
CA PHE A 81 13.13 2.79 -10.77
C PHE A 81 12.95 2.00 -9.45
N LYS A 82 14.02 1.77 -8.69
CA LYS A 82 13.90 0.97 -7.46
C LYS A 82 13.18 1.77 -6.37
N PHE A 83 12.13 1.19 -5.82
CA PHE A 83 11.41 1.77 -4.69
C PHE A 83 12.31 1.82 -3.45
N ASP A 84 12.70 3.01 -3.02
CA ASP A 84 13.37 3.23 -1.74
C ASP A 84 12.41 3.92 -0.76
N LYS A 85 12.04 3.19 0.30
CA LYS A 85 11.17 3.69 1.38
C LYS A 85 11.70 4.98 2.04
N ARG A 86 13.01 5.23 2.00
CA ARG A 86 13.64 6.43 2.57
C ARG A 86 13.24 7.71 1.85
N LEU A 87 12.93 7.61 0.55
CA LEU A 87 12.48 8.76 -0.24
C LEU A 87 11.09 9.26 0.20
N TRP A 88 10.35 8.42 0.93
CA TRP A 88 8.97 8.67 1.35
C TRP A 88 8.82 8.78 2.87
N ASP A 89 9.93 8.87 3.60
CA ASP A 89 9.93 9.06 5.05
C ASP A 89 9.61 10.52 5.40
N THR A 90 8.36 10.80 5.75
CA THR A 90 7.88 12.14 6.12
C THR A 90 8.02 12.43 7.61
N GLY A 91 8.69 11.59 8.41
CA GLY A 91 8.79 11.76 9.87
C GLY A 91 7.48 11.47 10.64
N GLN A 92 6.45 10.97 9.95
CA GLN A 92 5.22 10.44 10.55
C GLN A 92 5.27 8.91 10.51
N GLN A 93 4.61 8.23 11.46
CA GLN A 93 4.62 6.77 11.52
C GLN A 93 4.05 6.18 10.22
N LEU A 94 4.97 5.65 9.41
CA LEU A 94 4.76 5.22 8.03
C LEU A 94 4.44 3.73 8.00
N TYR A 95 3.27 3.37 7.47
CA TYR A 95 2.94 1.97 7.18
C TYR A 95 2.79 1.79 5.68
N LEU A 96 3.80 1.18 5.09
CA LEU A 96 3.83 0.82 3.68
C LEU A 96 3.22 -0.58 3.51
N VAL A 97 2.08 -0.63 2.83
CA VAL A 97 1.53 -1.89 2.32
C VAL A 97 2.08 -2.05 0.90
N GLY A 98 3.12 -2.89 0.78
CA GLY A 98 3.61 -3.33 -0.51
C GLY A 98 2.64 -4.34 -1.10
N MET A 99 2.18 -4.10 -2.32
CA MET A 99 1.33 -5.04 -3.03
C MET A 99 2.17 -5.95 -3.90
N ILE A 100 1.92 -7.25 -3.77
CA ILE A 100 2.66 -8.33 -4.40
C ILE A 100 2.68 -8.11 -5.92
N ASP A 101 3.87 -8.10 -6.53
CA ASP A 101 4.01 -8.20 -7.97
C ASP A 101 3.78 -9.67 -8.37
N ILE A 102 3.12 -9.94 -9.49
CA ILE A 102 2.93 -11.32 -9.96
C ILE A 102 4.28 -12.03 -10.18
N THR A 103 5.36 -11.29 -10.40
CA THR A 103 6.72 -11.82 -10.47
C THR A 103 7.33 -12.21 -9.12
N ASP A 104 6.86 -11.64 -8.00
CA ASP A 104 7.23 -12.08 -6.64
C ASP A 104 6.57 -13.44 -6.28
N ILE A 105 5.55 -13.85 -7.04
CA ILE A 105 4.85 -15.13 -6.87
C ILE A 105 5.53 -16.27 -7.65
N LEU A 106 6.31 -15.93 -8.68
CA LEU A 106 6.94 -16.88 -9.60
C LEU A 106 8.37 -17.28 -9.20
N ASN A 107 8.93 -16.71 -8.13
CA ASN A 107 10.24 -17.03 -7.56
C ASN A 107 10.12 -17.46 -6.09
#